data_AF-A0A6I1VX28-F1
#
_entry.id   AF-A0A6I1VX28-F1
#
_cell.length_a   1.000
_cell.length_b   1.000
_cell.length_c   1.000
_cell.angle_alpha   90.00
_cell.angle_beta   90.00
_cell.angle_gamma   90.00
#
_symmetry.space_group_name_H-M   'P 1'
#
loop_
_entity.id
_entity.type
_entity.pdbx_description
1 polymer ?
#
loop_
_entity_poly.entity_id
_entity_poly.type
_entity_poly.pdbx_seq_one_letter_code
_entity_poly.pdbx_strand_id
1 'polypeptide(L)' 'LVQHVPQGEKAMPPRGVCTDCSVEDYQPIIQWMNE' A
#
# COMPACT_ATOMS: atom_id res chain seq x y z
N LEU A 1 -3.31 3.41 -6.32
CA LEU A 1 -2.54 2.50 -5.43
C LEU A 1 -3.26 2.16 -4.13
N VAL A 2 -3.81 3.12 -3.38
CA VAL A 2 -4.38 2.87 -2.03
C VAL A 2 -5.39 1.73 -2.00
N GLN A 3 -6.27 1.62 -3.01
CA GLN A 3 -7.25 0.53 -3.08
C GLN A 3 -6.65 -0.83 -3.43
N HIS A 4 -5.54 -0.86 -4.15
CA HIS A 4 -4.87 -2.09 -4.59
C HIS A 4 -3.89 -2.65 -3.56
N VAL A 5 -3.35 -1.80 -2.67
CA VAL A 5 -2.40 -2.25 -1.64
C VAL A 5 -2.99 -3.32 -0.70
N PRO A 6 -4.22 -3.21 -0.17
CA PRO A 6 -4.79 -4.24 0.71
C PRO A 6 -4.97 -5.59 0.03
N GLN A 7 -5.23 -5.59 -1.27
CA GLN A 7 -5.60 -6.77 -2.06
C GLN A 7 -4.39 -7.37 -2.79
N GLY A 8 -3.34 -6.58 -3.01
CA GLY A 8 -2.23 -6.91 -3.90
C GLY A 8 -2.63 -6.73 -5.37
N GLU A 9 -1.65 -6.40 -6.22
CA GLU A 9 -1.85 -6.33 -7.67
C GLU A 9 -0.61 -6.83 -8.40
N LYS A 10 -0.79 -7.76 -9.36
CA LYS A 10 0.29 -8.36 -10.17
C LYS A 10 1.42 -8.94 -9.29
N ALA A 11 2.62 -8.40 -9.40
CA ALA A 11 3.80 -8.83 -8.67
C ALA A 11 3.87 -8.27 -7.23
N MET A 12 2.93 -7.41 -6.85
CA MET A 12 2.91 -6.81 -5.52
C MET A 12 2.09 -7.68 -4.54
N PRO A 13 2.68 -8.12 -3.42
CA PRO A 13 1.96 -8.87 -2.39
C PRO A 13 0.82 -8.04 -1.77
N PRO A 14 -0.26 -8.69 -1.31
CA PRO A 14 -1.28 -8.04 -0.50
C PRO A 14 -0.65 -7.40 0.74
N ARG A 15 -1.03 -6.15 1.04
CA ARG A 15 -0.47 -5.29 2.10
C ARG A 15 1.02 -4.95 1.97
N GLY A 16 1.67 -5.39 0.88
CA GLY A 16 3.10 -5.15 0.65
C GLY A 16 3.98 -5.78 1.74
N VAL A 17 5.00 -5.05 2.17
CA VAL A 17 6.00 -5.52 3.15
C VAL A 17 5.59 -5.23 4.60
N CYS A 18 4.67 -4.28 4.82
CA CYS A 18 4.17 -3.95 6.15
C CYS A 18 2.87 -4.71 6.42
N THR A 19 2.90 -5.68 7.32
CA THR A 19 1.71 -6.47 7.71
C THR A 19 0.87 -5.81 8.80
N ASP A 20 1.46 -4.86 9.54
CA ASP A 20 0.83 -4.20 10.70
C ASP A 20 0.24 -2.82 10.36
N CYS A 21 0.36 -2.38 9.10
CA CYS A 21 -0.14 -1.09 8.64
C CYS A 21 -1.65 -1.14 8.32
N SER A 22 -2.37 -0.10 8.73
CA SER A 22 -3.78 0.12 8.39
C SER A 22 -3.94 0.76 7.01
N VAL A 23 -5.17 0.83 6.50
CA VAL A 23 -5.45 1.40 5.17
C VAL A 23 -5.10 2.88 5.12
N GLU A 24 -5.31 3.59 6.22
CA GLU A 24 -4.98 5.00 6.39
C GLU A 24 -3.47 5.26 6.33
N ASP A 25 -2.65 4.34 6.85
CA ASP A 25 -1.20 4.48 6.88
C ASP A 25 -0.56 4.44 5.48
N TYR A 26 -1.23 3.81 4.50
CA TYR A 26 -0.72 3.75 3.14
C TYR A 26 -0.91 5.05 2.36
N GLN A 27 -1.86 5.91 2.73
CA GLN A 27 -2.10 7.19 2.03
C GLN A 27 -0.85 8.09 1.99
N PRO A 28 -0.23 8.45 3.12
CA PRO A 28 0.95 9.31 3.12
C PRO A 28 2.15 8.66 2.44
N ILE A 29 2.33 7.34 2.57
CA ILE A 29 3.42 6.59 1.92
C ILE A 29 3.26 6.66 0.39
N ILE A 30 2.05 6.41 -0.10
CA ILE A 30 1.76 6.47 -1.54
C ILE A 30 1.95 7.90 -2.05
N GLN A 31 1.55 8.92 -1.30
CA GLN A 31 1.81 10.30 -1.68
C GLN A 31 3.31 10.59 -1.77
N TRP A 32 4.10 10.17 -0.77
CA TRP A 32 5.56 10.30 -0.78
C TRP A 32 6.22 9.59 -1.98
N MET A 33 5.72 8.41 -2.36
CA MET A 33 6.25 7.67 -3.52
C MET A 33 5.91 8.28 -4.89
N ASN A 34 4.94 9.20 -4.95
CA ASN A 34 4.55 9.88 -6.20
C ASN A 34 5.20 11.26 -6.35
N GLU A 35 6.06 11.65 -5.41
CA GLU A 35 6.95 12.81 -5.50
C GLU A 35 8.29 12.41 -6.11
#